data_AF-A0A174ZIC5-F1
#
_entry.id   AF-A0A174ZIC5-F1
#
_cell.length_a   1.000
_cell.length_b   1.000
_cell.length_c   1.000
_cell.angle_alpha   90.00
_cell.angle_beta   90.00
_cell.angle_gamma   90.00
#
_symmetry.space_group_name_H-M   'P 1'
#
loop_
_entity.id
_entity.type
_entity.pdbx_description
1 polymer ?
#
loop_
_entity_poly.entity_id
_entity_poly.type
_entity_poly.pdbx_seq_one_letter_code
_entity_poly.pdbx_strand_id
1 'polypeptide(L)'
;MNKARNVITEKFTALFLAVITLALVSINAGAAESGDSSTDTVKKPEKCYELVTGGNEEYYSKITINSRSVLISGCYKNDPVTDITLQNCGTVSSTLKVNPDGTFSSVLNPSEPIGSYDRIVITLKSGARLSYLIMYDDNRYFPDNKLSKQNLSVLEKAVPTSAKSWAGYVTDELTEEGVKQTLDEVAYLADYIAGDIKDDYKKLEAIAKWVSDNIYYDRDARENSVTQSEICIKNVLKSRKTVCVGYSALFSALCEAQGLYVVNVKGTVTSDTVDYSDLADGPVNHEWCAALIDDRWIWVDCVWNSNLKFQNNEFISLGANTEMYFDISPLALSFDHCAYLAEKRYYFRAGEYFSQQDTTTPDSRNESTPSADTSVSAETSAAATKPQIYTAPENYTPVTSNIQSHEESNNGNLTWIAVLTLFVAVFIVFDFISIKKLKK
;
A
#
# COMPACT_ATOMS: atom_id res chain seq x y z
N MET A 1 -42.16 12.68 -5.62
CA MET A 1 -42.36 12.00 -6.93
C MET A 1 -41.49 10.75 -6.94
N ASN A 2 -42.11 9.62 -6.60
CA ASN A 2 -41.51 8.28 -6.61
C ASN A 2 -41.73 7.62 -7.98
N LYS A 3 -40.91 6.60 -8.27
CA LYS A 3 -40.88 5.69 -9.45
C LYS A 3 -40.18 6.21 -10.70
N ALA A 4 -38.86 6.03 -10.76
CA ALA A 4 -38.14 5.76 -12.02
C ALA A 4 -36.68 5.26 -11.81
N ARG A 5 -36.38 4.44 -10.80
CA ARG A 5 -34.97 4.04 -10.55
C ARG A 5 -34.70 2.57 -10.15
N ASN A 6 -35.67 1.67 -10.38
CA ASN A 6 -35.53 0.24 -10.04
C ASN A 6 -35.70 -0.73 -11.23
N VAL A 7 -35.31 -0.35 -12.46
CA VAL A 7 -35.44 -1.25 -13.63
C VAL A 7 -34.11 -1.50 -14.37
N ILE A 8 -33.00 -0.89 -13.94
CA ILE A 8 -31.68 -1.09 -14.58
C ILE A 8 -30.80 -2.07 -13.80
N THR A 9 -31.04 -2.25 -12.50
CA THR A 9 -30.23 -3.13 -11.64
C THR A 9 -30.57 -4.62 -11.74
N GLU A 10 -31.73 -5.00 -12.27
CA GLU A 10 -32.15 -6.42 -12.39
C GLU A 10 -31.72 -7.10 -13.71
N LYS A 11 -31.14 -6.37 -14.68
CA LYS A 11 -30.68 -6.98 -15.94
C LYS A 11 -29.19 -7.30 -16.03
N PHE A 12 -28.37 -6.89 -15.05
CA PHE A 12 -26.93 -7.19 -15.03
C PHE A 12 -26.56 -8.41 -14.18
N THR A 13 -27.45 -8.90 -13.32
CA THR A 13 -27.20 -10.08 -12.48
C THR A 13 -27.44 -11.42 -13.21
N ALA A 14 -28.05 -11.39 -14.40
CA ALA A 14 -28.41 -12.59 -15.15
C ALA A 14 -27.38 -13.06 -16.19
N LEU A 15 -26.28 -12.33 -16.40
CA LEU A 15 -25.27 -12.66 -17.44
C LEU A 15 -23.95 -13.25 -16.90
N PHE A 16 -23.80 -13.41 -15.58
CA PHE A 16 -22.59 -13.99 -14.97
C PHE A 16 -22.82 -15.33 -14.26
N LEU A 17 -23.87 -16.05 -14.64
CA LEU A 17 -24.20 -17.39 -14.12
C LEU A 17 -24.26 -18.43 -15.25
N ALA A 18 -23.21 -18.56 -16.06
CA ALA A 18 -23.19 -19.55 -17.13
C ALA A 18 -21.80 -19.99 -17.60
N VAL A 19 -20.82 -20.21 -16.71
CA VAL A 19 -19.64 -21.07 -17.04
C VAL A 19 -19.12 -21.77 -15.78
N ILE A 20 -19.89 -22.71 -15.24
CA ILE A 20 -19.34 -23.83 -14.46
C ILE A 20 -19.94 -25.10 -15.05
N THR A 21 -19.40 -25.53 -16.18
CA THR A 21 -19.68 -26.86 -16.72
C THR A 21 -18.98 -27.90 -15.85
N LEU A 22 -19.81 -28.51 -15.03
CA LEU A 22 -19.61 -29.71 -14.24
C LEU A 22 -19.07 -30.86 -15.10
N ALA A 23 -17.79 -31.22 -14.96
CA ALA A 23 -17.27 -32.48 -15.47
C ALA A 23 -17.49 -33.58 -14.40
N LEU A 24 -18.75 -34.02 -14.25
CA LEU A 24 -19.04 -35.29 -13.57
C LEU A 24 -18.77 -36.43 -14.55
N VAL A 25 -17.62 -37.07 -14.42
CA VAL A 25 -17.35 -38.37 -15.05
C VAL A 25 -18.35 -39.36 -14.46
N SER A 26 -19.23 -39.88 -15.32
CA SER A 26 -20.16 -40.96 -15.01
C SER A 26 -19.37 -42.25 -14.84
N ILE A 27 -19.28 -42.78 -13.62
CA ILE A 27 -18.82 -44.16 -13.38
C ILE A 27 -20.06 -45.06 -13.46
N ASN A 28 -20.10 -45.88 -14.51
CA ASN A 28 -21.07 -46.96 -14.66
C ASN A 28 -20.92 -47.96 -13.50
N ALA A 29 -22.03 -48.24 -12.82
CA ALA A 29 -22.15 -49.34 -11.89
C ALA A 29 -22.13 -50.66 -12.67
N GLY A 30 -21.01 -51.38 -12.60
CA GLY A 30 -20.91 -52.79 -12.94
C GLY A 30 -20.48 -53.54 -11.68
N ALA A 31 -21.43 -54.21 -11.04
CA ALA A 31 -21.16 -55.06 -9.89
C ALA A 31 -20.34 -56.28 -10.30
N ALA A 32 -19.19 -56.47 -9.66
CA ALA A 32 -18.55 -57.77 -9.48
C ALA A 32 -17.79 -57.73 -8.15
N GLU A 33 -18.22 -58.57 -7.22
CA GLU A 33 -17.68 -58.73 -5.88
C GLU A 33 -16.24 -59.26 -5.92
N SER A 34 -15.33 -58.59 -5.20
CA SER A 34 -14.25 -59.27 -4.47
C SER A 34 -13.69 -58.28 -3.44
N GLY A 35 -13.86 -58.60 -2.17
CA GLY A 35 -13.57 -57.72 -1.05
C GLY A 35 -12.09 -57.38 -0.90
N ASP A 36 -11.85 -56.14 -0.48
CA ASP A 36 -10.68 -55.80 0.33
C ASP A 36 -11.01 -54.59 1.21
N SER A 37 -10.39 -54.53 2.38
CA SER A 37 -10.77 -53.67 3.50
C SER A 37 -10.71 -52.18 3.17
N SER A 38 -11.85 -51.48 3.24
CA SER A 38 -11.89 -50.01 3.26
C SER A 38 -12.10 -49.54 4.69
N THR A 39 -11.06 -48.94 5.27
CA THR A 39 -11.26 -47.99 6.36
C THR A 39 -12.07 -46.81 5.84
N ASP A 40 -13.28 -46.65 6.36
CA ASP A 40 -14.12 -45.47 6.16
C ASP A 40 -13.38 -44.25 6.73
N THR A 41 -12.52 -43.64 5.91
CA THR A 41 -12.05 -42.29 6.15
C THR A 41 -13.16 -41.36 5.70
N VAL A 42 -13.94 -40.89 6.67
CA VAL A 42 -14.86 -39.76 6.51
C VAL A 42 -14.06 -38.63 5.84
N LYS A 43 -14.31 -38.35 4.55
CA LYS A 43 -13.71 -37.21 3.86
C LYS A 43 -14.14 -35.95 4.61
N LYS A 44 -13.19 -35.37 5.35
CA LYS A 44 -13.32 -34.05 5.99
C LYS A 44 -13.83 -33.07 4.92
N PRO A 45 -14.88 -32.27 5.18
CA PRO A 45 -15.41 -31.35 4.18
C PRO A 45 -14.28 -30.46 3.65
N GLU A 46 -14.17 -30.36 2.33
CA GLU A 46 -13.15 -29.55 1.66
C GLU A 46 -13.35 -28.08 2.07
N LYS A 47 -12.43 -27.56 2.89
CA LYS A 47 -12.44 -26.15 3.28
C LYS A 47 -11.97 -25.32 2.09
N CYS A 48 -12.78 -24.32 1.74
CA CYS A 48 -12.45 -23.29 0.75
C CYS A 48 -12.10 -21.99 1.50
N TYR A 49 -10.96 -21.39 1.15
CA TYR A 49 -10.54 -20.10 1.69
C TYR A 49 -10.47 -19.07 0.57
N GLU A 50 -10.96 -17.86 0.81
CA GLU A 50 -10.93 -16.77 -0.17
C GLU A 50 -10.23 -15.55 0.41
N LEU A 51 -9.43 -14.89 -0.42
CA LEU A 51 -8.83 -13.59 -0.16
C LEU A 51 -9.08 -12.68 -1.36
N VAL A 52 -9.70 -11.54 -1.13
CA VAL A 52 -9.60 -10.38 -2.03
C VAL A 52 -8.51 -9.49 -1.45
N THR A 53 -7.49 -9.18 -2.25
CA THR A 53 -6.27 -8.54 -1.73
C THR A 53 -6.44 -7.06 -1.42
N GLY A 54 -7.37 -6.38 -2.11
CA GLY A 54 -7.65 -4.96 -1.91
C GLY A 54 -8.96 -4.52 -2.55
N GLY A 55 -9.40 -3.31 -2.22
CA GLY A 55 -10.62 -2.69 -2.75
C GLY A 55 -10.42 -1.92 -4.06
N ASN A 56 -9.17 -1.74 -4.52
CA ASN A 56 -8.88 -1.09 -5.79
C ASN A 56 -9.26 -1.98 -6.98
N GLU A 57 -10.37 -1.66 -7.65
CA GLU A 57 -10.88 -2.44 -8.79
C GLU A 57 -9.92 -2.48 -10.00
N GLU A 58 -8.93 -1.59 -10.06
CA GLU A 58 -7.91 -1.56 -11.13
C GLU A 58 -6.63 -2.33 -10.79
N TYR A 59 -6.42 -2.65 -9.50
CA TYR A 59 -5.21 -3.27 -8.96
C TYR A 59 -5.54 -4.22 -7.79
N TYR A 60 -6.00 -5.44 -8.11
CA TYR A 60 -6.36 -6.44 -7.10
C TYR A 60 -6.20 -7.88 -7.60
N SER A 61 -6.16 -8.81 -6.65
CA SER A 61 -6.31 -10.24 -6.87
C SER A 61 -7.43 -10.80 -5.99
N LYS A 62 -8.20 -11.74 -6.53
CA LYS A 62 -9.02 -12.70 -5.81
C LYS A 62 -8.31 -14.05 -5.85
N ILE A 63 -7.97 -14.57 -4.68
CA ILE A 63 -7.31 -15.86 -4.50
C ILE A 63 -8.24 -16.80 -3.75
N THR A 64 -8.52 -17.96 -4.33
CA THR A 64 -9.34 -19.02 -3.74
C THR A 64 -8.50 -20.28 -3.58
N ILE A 65 -8.41 -20.80 -2.36
CA ILE A 65 -7.73 -22.06 -2.06
C ILE A 65 -8.79 -23.15 -1.90
N ASN A 66 -8.76 -24.13 -2.79
CA ASN A 66 -9.63 -25.31 -2.79
C ASN A 66 -8.79 -26.55 -2.53
N SER A 67 -8.62 -26.92 -1.27
CA SER A 67 -7.76 -28.02 -0.82
C SER A 67 -6.31 -27.92 -1.34
N ARG A 68 -6.02 -28.50 -2.50
CA ARG A 68 -4.68 -28.49 -3.13
C ARG A 68 -4.51 -27.46 -4.25
N SER A 69 -5.59 -27.00 -4.87
CA SER A 69 -5.52 -26.05 -5.98
C SER A 69 -5.69 -24.62 -5.48
N VAL A 70 -4.96 -23.69 -6.07
CA VAL A 70 -5.07 -22.26 -5.80
C VAL A 70 -5.52 -21.57 -7.08
N LEU A 71 -6.73 -21.03 -7.08
CA LEU A 71 -7.29 -20.27 -8.18
C LEU A 71 -7.04 -18.80 -7.91
N ILE A 72 -6.50 -18.07 -8.90
CA ILE A 72 -6.16 -16.66 -8.78
C ILE A 72 -6.72 -15.94 -9.99
N SER A 73 -7.39 -14.83 -9.76
CA SER A 73 -7.90 -13.93 -10.80
C SER A 73 -7.84 -12.50 -10.32
N GLY A 74 -7.99 -11.52 -11.20
CA GLY A 74 -7.99 -10.12 -10.79
C GLY A 74 -7.72 -9.17 -11.94
N CYS A 75 -7.25 -7.97 -11.61
CA CYS A 75 -6.92 -6.93 -12.58
C CYS A 75 -5.68 -6.15 -12.11
N TYR A 76 -4.76 -5.92 -13.04
CA TYR A 76 -3.66 -4.96 -12.92
C TYR A 76 -3.58 -4.16 -14.22
N LYS A 77 -4.39 -3.09 -14.32
CA LYS A 77 -4.77 -2.44 -15.59
C LYS A 77 -3.60 -1.91 -16.42
N ASN A 78 -2.61 -1.30 -15.78
CA ASN A 78 -1.44 -0.71 -16.46
C ASN A 78 -0.14 -1.48 -16.22
N ASP A 79 -0.18 -2.51 -15.39
CA ASP A 79 0.99 -3.31 -15.03
C ASP A 79 0.61 -4.81 -14.97
N PRO A 80 0.28 -5.42 -16.13
CA PRO A 80 -0.31 -6.74 -16.16
C PRO A 80 0.59 -7.81 -15.57
N VAL A 81 -0.01 -8.86 -15.00
CA VAL A 81 0.71 -10.01 -14.43
C VAL A 81 1.56 -10.69 -15.50
N THR A 82 2.79 -11.04 -15.16
CA THR A 82 3.69 -11.83 -16.02
C THR A 82 3.92 -13.23 -15.47
N ASP A 83 3.87 -13.40 -14.16
CA ASP A 83 4.14 -14.67 -13.52
C ASP A 83 3.42 -14.79 -12.16
N ILE A 84 3.09 -16.02 -11.77
CA ILE A 84 2.55 -16.32 -10.45
C ILE A 84 3.21 -17.58 -9.91
N THR A 85 3.81 -17.46 -8.73
CA THR A 85 4.58 -18.52 -8.09
C THR A 85 4.22 -18.74 -6.64
N LEU A 86 4.60 -19.91 -6.12
CA LEU A 86 4.76 -20.15 -4.69
C LEU A 86 6.24 -20.11 -4.35
N GLN A 87 6.61 -19.24 -3.42
CA GLN A 87 8.00 -18.86 -3.17
C GLN A 87 8.88 -20.05 -2.74
N ASN A 88 8.45 -20.83 -1.75
CA ASN A 88 9.26 -21.89 -1.16
C ASN A 88 9.14 -23.21 -1.93
N CYS A 89 7.93 -23.60 -2.34
CA CYS A 89 7.75 -24.82 -3.13
C CYS A 89 8.06 -24.66 -4.63
N GLY A 90 8.33 -23.42 -5.09
CA GLY A 90 8.75 -23.11 -6.45
C GLY A 90 7.71 -23.40 -7.53
N THR A 91 6.45 -23.65 -7.16
CA THR A 91 5.39 -23.93 -8.12
C THR A 91 5.10 -22.68 -8.93
N VAL A 92 5.31 -22.75 -10.23
CA VAL A 92 5.00 -21.69 -11.20
C VAL A 92 3.68 -22.01 -11.89
N SER A 93 2.84 -21.00 -12.14
CA SER A 93 1.60 -21.22 -12.90
C SER A 93 1.88 -21.65 -14.34
N SER A 94 1.19 -22.70 -14.78
CA SER A 94 1.18 -23.14 -16.19
C SER A 94 -0.07 -22.70 -16.95
N THR A 95 -1.01 -22.03 -16.29
CA THR A 95 -2.35 -21.73 -16.82
C THR A 95 -2.68 -20.23 -16.84
N LEU A 96 -1.70 -19.37 -16.54
CA LEU A 96 -1.87 -17.92 -16.52
C LEU A 96 -2.39 -17.42 -17.88
N LYS A 97 -3.53 -16.72 -17.83
CA LYS A 97 -4.13 -16.00 -18.95
C LYS A 97 -4.29 -14.55 -18.56
N VAL A 98 -3.81 -13.65 -19.40
CA VAL A 98 -3.82 -12.20 -19.17
C VAL A 98 -4.44 -11.53 -20.39
N ASN A 99 -5.43 -10.67 -20.15
CA ASN A 99 -6.15 -9.93 -21.18
C ASN A 99 -5.51 -8.54 -21.39
N PRO A 100 -5.75 -7.89 -22.54
CA PRO A 100 -5.19 -6.56 -22.83
C PRO A 100 -5.60 -5.45 -21.86
N ASP A 101 -6.72 -5.61 -21.16
CA ASP A 101 -7.23 -4.67 -20.16
C ASP A 101 -6.61 -4.85 -18.77
N GLY A 102 -5.65 -5.77 -18.63
CA GLY A 102 -4.97 -6.10 -17.38
C GLY A 102 -5.69 -7.15 -16.52
N THR A 103 -6.87 -7.61 -16.92
CA THR A 103 -7.55 -8.71 -16.22
C THR A 103 -6.83 -10.03 -16.44
N PHE A 104 -6.80 -10.89 -15.42
CA PHE A 104 -6.09 -12.17 -15.51
C PHE A 104 -6.79 -13.29 -14.73
N SER A 105 -6.43 -14.53 -15.06
CA SER A 105 -6.82 -15.74 -14.33
C SER A 105 -5.74 -16.81 -14.41
N SER A 106 -5.65 -17.65 -13.39
CA SER A 106 -4.62 -18.66 -13.22
C SER A 106 -5.06 -19.73 -12.23
N VAL A 107 -4.58 -20.95 -12.42
CA VAL A 107 -4.72 -22.06 -11.47
C VAL A 107 -3.34 -22.63 -11.18
N LEU A 108 -2.96 -22.66 -9.90
CA LEU A 108 -1.77 -23.33 -9.41
C LEU A 108 -2.16 -24.65 -8.78
N ASN A 109 -1.39 -25.70 -9.07
CA ASN A 109 -1.52 -27.02 -8.47
C ASN A 109 -0.20 -27.38 -7.77
N PRO A 110 0.11 -26.72 -6.65
CA PRO A 110 1.36 -26.94 -5.95
C PRO A 110 1.51 -28.36 -5.43
N SER A 111 2.77 -28.83 -5.42
CA SER A 111 3.19 -30.07 -4.77
C SER A 111 2.93 -30.03 -3.27
N GLU A 112 3.28 -31.08 -2.53
CA GLU A 112 3.15 -31.06 -1.08
C GLU A 112 3.90 -29.85 -0.46
N PRO A 113 3.36 -29.26 0.62
CA PRO A 113 3.98 -28.13 1.32
C PRO A 113 5.42 -28.40 1.77
N ILE A 114 6.25 -27.35 1.76
CA ILE A 114 7.57 -27.35 2.39
C ILE A 114 7.52 -26.38 3.58
N GLY A 115 7.65 -26.90 4.81
CA GLY A 115 7.56 -26.10 6.03
C GLY A 115 6.11 -25.83 6.49
N SER A 116 5.93 -24.85 7.37
CA SER A 116 4.64 -24.48 7.98
C SER A 116 3.91 -23.32 7.27
N TYR A 117 4.57 -22.65 6.33
CA TYR A 117 4.02 -21.56 5.54
C TYR A 117 4.70 -21.42 4.17
N ASP A 118 4.07 -20.68 3.27
CA ASP A 118 4.63 -20.26 1.98
C ASP A 118 4.04 -18.88 1.60
N ARG A 119 4.49 -18.31 0.49
CA ARG A 119 3.91 -17.08 -0.06
C ARG A 119 3.54 -17.25 -1.52
N ILE A 120 2.33 -16.84 -1.86
CA ILE A 120 1.93 -16.64 -3.25
C ILE A 120 2.58 -15.34 -3.71
N VAL A 121 3.37 -15.39 -4.77
CA VAL A 121 4.04 -14.23 -5.36
C VAL A 121 3.49 -13.98 -6.74
N ILE A 122 2.93 -12.79 -6.96
CA ILE A 122 2.44 -12.31 -8.26
C ILE A 122 3.48 -11.29 -8.76
N THR A 123 4.08 -11.58 -9.90
CA THR A 123 5.05 -10.69 -10.55
C THR A 123 4.36 -9.92 -11.67
N LEU A 124 4.49 -8.60 -11.67
CA LEU A 124 3.91 -7.71 -12.67
C LEU A 124 4.90 -7.42 -13.81
N LYS A 125 4.44 -6.77 -14.87
CA LYS A 125 5.25 -6.45 -16.06
C LYS A 125 6.41 -5.50 -15.74
N SER A 126 6.22 -4.59 -14.80
CA SER A 126 7.25 -3.69 -14.27
C SER A 126 8.36 -4.42 -13.50
N GLY A 127 8.13 -5.69 -13.12
CA GLY A 127 8.98 -6.43 -12.19
C GLY A 127 8.57 -6.28 -10.72
N ALA A 128 7.55 -5.47 -10.41
CA ALA A 128 6.95 -5.40 -9.08
C ALA A 128 6.47 -6.78 -8.62
N ARG A 129 6.65 -7.10 -7.34
CA ARG A 129 6.29 -8.41 -6.76
C ARG A 129 5.34 -8.21 -5.58
N LEU A 130 4.13 -8.75 -5.71
CA LEU A 130 3.11 -8.76 -4.67
C LEU A 130 3.15 -10.11 -3.97
N SER A 131 3.08 -10.15 -2.64
CA SER A 131 3.33 -11.39 -1.90
C SER A 131 2.35 -11.61 -0.75
N TYR A 132 1.65 -12.74 -0.76
CA TYR A 132 0.58 -13.05 0.20
C TYR A 132 0.88 -14.33 0.98
N LEU A 133 0.83 -14.25 2.30
CA LEU A 133 1.09 -15.36 3.21
C LEU A 133 0.01 -16.45 3.10
N ILE A 134 0.46 -17.70 3.04
CA ILE A 134 -0.39 -18.88 3.23
C ILE A 134 0.24 -19.81 4.29
N MET A 135 -0.60 -20.49 5.07
CA MET A 135 -0.15 -21.43 6.11
C MET A 135 -0.67 -22.85 5.86
N TYR A 136 -0.11 -23.81 6.59
CA TYR A 136 -0.42 -25.24 6.47
C TYR A 136 -0.85 -25.85 7.82
N ASP A 137 -2.03 -26.47 7.88
CA ASP A 137 -2.56 -27.16 9.08
C ASP A 137 -3.06 -28.60 8.79
N ASP A 138 -2.89 -29.05 7.55
CA ASP A 138 -3.35 -30.29 6.87
C ASP A 138 -3.74 -29.91 5.42
N ASN A 139 -4.15 -28.64 5.22
CA ASN A 139 -4.40 -28.02 3.93
C ASN A 139 -3.76 -26.62 3.88
N ARG A 140 -3.80 -25.99 2.70
CA ARG A 140 -3.47 -24.57 2.52
C ARG A 140 -4.59 -23.69 3.04
N TYR A 141 -4.25 -22.58 3.69
CA TYR A 141 -5.22 -21.58 4.11
C TYR A 141 -4.60 -20.19 4.25
N PHE A 142 -5.46 -19.18 4.27
CA PHE A 142 -5.09 -17.83 4.67
C PHE A 142 -5.16 -17.70 6.19
N PRO A 143 -4.09 -17.21 6.85
CA PRO A 143 -4.13 -16.94 8.27
C PRO A 143 -5.29 -16.04 8.69
N ASP A 144 -5.90 -16.28 9.84
CA ASP A 144 -6.79 -15.31 10.50
C ASP A 144 -6.41 -15.18 11.97
N ASN A 145 -5.43 -14.31 12.24
CA ASN A 145 -4.97 -13.93 13.58
C ASN A 145 -5.92 -12.95 14.29
N LYS A 146 -7.11 -12.69 13.73
CA LYS A 146 -8.10 -11.73 14.25
C LYS A 146 -7.63 -10.27 14.25
N LEU A 147 -6.43 -9.97 13.74
CA LEU A 147 -5.90 -8.61 13.72
C LEU A 147 -6.68 -7.70 12.75
N SER A 148 -7.36 -8.24 11.74
CA SER A 148 -8.24 -7.44 10.87
C SER A 148 -9.28 -6.65 11.67
N LYS A 149 -9.90 -7.28 12.69
CA LYS A 149 -10.90 -6.62 13.54
C LYS A 149 -10.24 -5.67 14.54
N GLN A 150 -9.11 -6.08 15.12
CA GLN A 150 -8.34 -5.22 16.03
C GLN A 150 -7.91 -3.93 15.33
N ASN A 151 -7.29 -4.04 14.16
CA ASN A 151 -6.77 -2.92 13.38
C ASN A 151 -7.88 -1.91 13.06
N LEU A 152 -9.04 -2.38 12.60
CA LEU A 152 -10.19 -1.51 12.35
C LEU A 152 -10.68 -0.80 13.64
N SER A 153 -10.74 -1.51 14.77
CA SER A 153 -11.15 -0.93 16.05
C SER A 153 -10.22 0.17 16.57
N VAL A 154 -8.95 0.17 16.16
CA VAL A 154 -7.99 1.22 16.48
C VAL A 154 -8.31 2.51 15.73
N LEU A 155 -8.73 2.40 14.46
CA LEU A 155 -9.13 3.57 13.66
C LEU A 155 -10.38 4.26 14.23
N GLU A 156 -11.35 3.48 14.70
CA GLU A 156 -12.57 3.99 15.35
C GLU A 156 -12.27 4.79 16.63
N LYS A 157 -11.14 4.49 17.28
CA LYS A 157 -10.68 5.11 18.53
C LYS A 157 -9.55 6.12 18.30
N ALA A 158 -9.37 6.61 17.07
CA ALA A 158 -8.31 7.56 16.75
C ALA A 158 -8.37 8.79 17.67
N VAL A 159 -7.22 9.20 18.20
CA VAL A 159 -7.11 10.30 19.17
C VAL A 159 -6.41 11.50 18.55
N PRO A 160 -6.81 12.74 18.85
CA PRO A 160 -6.06 13.92 18.41
C PRO A 160 -4.73 14.04 19.16
N THR A 161 -3.70 14.53 18.48
CA THR A 161 -2.45 14.98 19.11
C THR A 161 -2.47 16.49 19.37
N SER A 162 -1.40 17.07 19.92
CA SER A 162 -1.34 18.50 20.25
C SER A 162 -0.83 19.36 19.10
N ALA A 163 -1.16 20.65 19.10
CA ALA A 163 -0.62 21.63 18.14
C ALA A 163 0.92 21.66 18.13
N LYS A 164 1.56 21.49 19.30
CA LYS A 164 3.02 21.33 19.41
C LYS A 164 3.53 20.13 18.62
N SER A 165 2.84 19.01 18.69
CA SER A 165 3.20 17.81 17.92
C SER A 165 3.05 18.05 16.43
N TRP A 166 1.95 18.68 15.98
CA TRP A 166 1.74 19.01 14.57
C TRP A 166 2.86 19.93 14.05
N ALA A 167 3.17 21.02 14.78
CA ALA A 167 4.25 21.93 14.42
C ALA A 167 5.61 21.24 14.33
N GLY A 168 5.91 20.32 15.25
CA GLY A 168 7.16 19.54 15.23
C GLY A 168 7.28 18.64 14.00
N TYR A 169 6.18 18.01 13.57
CA TYR A 169 6.17 17.25 12.32
C TYR A 169 6.30 18.13 11.08
N VAL A 170 5.86 19.40 11.13
CA VAL A 170 6.02 20.32 10.01
C VAL A 170 7.49 20.76 9.88
N THR A 171 8.12 21.23 10.96
CA THR A 171 9.49 21.74 10.94
C THR A 171 10.21 21.50 12.27
N ASP A 172 11.51 21.21 12.21
CA ASP A 172 12.39 21.05 13.37
C ASP A 172 12.79 22.39 14.02
N GLU A 173 12.64 23.51 13.31
CA GLU A 173 12.92 24.85 13.83
C GLU A 173 11.83 25.37 14.78
N LEU A 174 10.61 24.84 14.67
CA LEU A 174 9.44 25.25 15.46
C LEU A 174 9.23 26.78 15.50
N THR A 175 9.30 27.44 14.33
CA THR A 175 8.96 28.87 14.17
C THR A 175 7.65 29.03 13.41
N GLU A 176 6.90 30.10 13.68
CA GLU A 176 5.62 30.37 12.99
C GLU A 176 5.82 30.53 11.48
N GLU A 177 6.85 31.29 11.07
CA GLU A 177 7.22 31.47 9.66
C GLU A 177 7.63 30.14 9.01
N GLY A 178 8.44 29.31 9.68
CA GLY A 178 8.87 28.02 9.17
C GLY A 178 7.71 27.04 9.01
N VAL A 179 6.76 27.02 9.95
CA VAL A 179 5.52 26.24 9.83
C VAL A 179 4.70 26.73 8.64
N LYS A 180 4.46 28.04 8.52
CA LYS A 180 3.69 28.61 7.42
C LYS A 180 4.31 28.29 6.06
N GLN A 181 5.60 28.55 5.88
CA GLN A 181 6.29 28.32 4.62
C GLN A 181 6.26 26.86 4.19
N THR A 182 6.46 25.94 5.14
CA THR A 182 6.42 24.50 4.86
C THR A 182 5.02 24.06 4.45
N LEU A 183 3.98 24.56 5.11
CA LEU A 183 2.58 24.23 4.77
C LEU A 183 2.14 24.83 3.43
N ASP A 184 2.63 26.01 3.06
CA ASP A 184 2.43 26.59 1.72
C ASP A 184 3.08 25.67 0.65
N GLU A 185 4.25 25.09 0.93
CA GLU A 185 4.91 24.10 0.04
C GLU A 185 4.11 22.81 -0.09
N VAL A 186 3.61 22.28 1.03
CA VAL A 186 2.75 21.10 1.07
C VAL A 186 1.48 21.34 0.25
N ALA A 187 0.82 22.48 0.43
CA ALA A 187 -0.40 22.81 -0.30
C ALA A 187 -0.14 22.92 -1.81
N TYR A 188 0.97 23.57 -2.21
CA TYR A 188 1.37 23.68 -3.61
C TYR A 188 1.61 22.29 -4.23
N LEU A 189 2.37 21.44 -3.55
CA LEU A 189 2.69 20.10 -4.04
C LEU A 189 1.43 19.21 -4.10
N ALA A 190 0.55 19.29 -3.11
CA ALA A 190 -0.69 18.52 -3.11
C ALA A 190 -1.62 18.93 -4.26
N ASP A 191 -1.69 20.23 -4.58
CA ASP A 191 -2.45 20.73 -5.73
C ASP A 191 -1.83 20.29 -7.06
N TYR A 192 -0.50 20.33 -7.17
CA TYR A 192 0.22 19.80 -8.34
C TYR A 192 -0.09 18.31 -8.59
N ILE A 193 -0.18 17.50 -7.52
CA ILE A 193 -0.47 16.06 -7.63
C ILE A 193 -1.94 15.79 -7.96
N ALA A 194 -2.87 16.50 -7.30
CA ALA A 194 -4.26 16.05 -7.20
C ALA A 194 -5.33 17.15 -7.37
N GLY A 195 -4.97 18.41 -7.64
CA GLY A 195 -5.90 19.55 -7.70
C GLY A 195 -6.98 19.42 -8.79
N ASP A 196 -6.64 18.81 -9.92
CA ASP A 196 -7.57 18.57 -11.03
C ASP A 196 -8.43 17.31 -10.84
N ILE A 197 -8.03 16.40 -9.94
CA ILE A 197 -8.76 15.16 -9.67
C ILE A 197 -10.00 15.49 -8.84
N LYS A 198 -11.18 15.01 -9.26
CA LYS A 198 -12.46 15.29 -8.56
C LYS A 198 -12.87 14.19 -7.60
N ASP A 199 -12.44 12.96 -7.87
CA ASP A 199 -12.74 11.80 -7.07
C ASP A 199 -11.74 11.68 -5.91
N ASP A 200 -12.24 11.65 -4.67
CA ASP A 200 -11.39 11.64 -3.47
C ASP A 200 -10.54 10.36 -3.36
N TYR A 201 -11.06 9.22 -3.81
CA TYR A 201 -10.31 7.96 -3.83
C TYR A 201 -9.13 8.05 -4.81
N LYS A 202 -9.35 8.61 -6.00
CA LYS A 202 -8.28 8.86 -6.98
C LYS A 202 -7.30 9.94 -6.55
N LYS A 203 -7.72 10.94 -5.76
CA LYS A 203 -6.77 11.87 -5.11
C LYS A 203 -5.86 11.13 -4.14
N LEU A 204 -6.44 10.30 -3.28
CA LEU A 204 -5.70 9.50 -2.30
C LEU A 204 -4.69 8.58 -2.99
N GLU A 205 -5.10 7.89 -4.05
CA GLU A 205 -4.27 7.02 -4.88
C GLU A 205 -3.08 7.79 -5.49
N ALA A 206 -3.35 8.94 -6.11
CA ALA A 206 -2.31 9.77 -6.73
C ALA A 206 -1.28 10.28 -5.71
N ILE A 207 -1.73 10.72 -4.53
CA ILE A 207 -0.85 11.18 -3.45
C ILE A 207 -0.03 10.01 -2.88
N ALA A 208 -0.65 8.87 -2.61
CA ALA A 208 0.05 7.67 -2.11
C ALA A 208 1.13 7.23 -3.09
N LYS A 209 0.78 7.14 -4.38
CA LYS A 209 1.71 6.80 -5.46
C LYS A 209 2.87 7.78 -5.54
N TRP A 210 2.59 9.09 -5.53
CA TRP A 210 3.64 10.10 -5.58
C TRP A 210 4.61 9.97 -4.40
N VAL A 211 4.12 9.76 -3.17
CA VAL A 211 4.99 9.59 -1.99
C VAL A 211 5.88 8.35 -2.14
N SER A 212 5.31 7.20 -2.54
CA SER A 212 6.07 5.96 -2.75
C SER A 212 7.12 6.08 -3.87
N ASP A 213 6.82 6.86 -4.92
CA ASP A 213 7.68 7.07 -6.10
C ASP A 213 8.77 8.13 -5.89
N ASN A 214 8.69 8.97 -4.85
CA ASN A 214 9.58 10.12 -4.71
C ASN A 214 10.36 10.19 -3.40
N ILE A 215 9.99 9.40 -2.39
CA ILE A 215 10.66 9.40 -1.08
C ILE A 215 11.41 8.09 -0.90
N TYR A 216 12.62 8.18 -0.35
CA TYR A 216 13.53 7.07 -0.08
C TYR A 216 13.57 6.71 1.41
N TYR A 217 13.53 5.41 1.70
CA TYR A 217 13.57 4.95 3.09
C TYR A 217 14.99 5.03 3.65
N ASP A 218 15.18 5.87 4.66
CA ASP A 218 16.47 6.20 5.26
C ASP A 218 16.93 5.10 6.22
N ARG A 219 17.65 4.13 5.65
CA ARG A 219 18.23 3.01 6.39
C ARG A 219 19.34 3.45 7.34
N ASP A 220 20.09 4.46 6.94
CA ASP A 220 21.18 5.01 7.74
C ASP A 220 20.64 5.65 9.02
N ALA A 221 19.56 6.45 8.91
CA ALA A 221 18.88 7.02 10.08
C ALA A 221 18.28 5.93 10.97
N ARG A 222 17.60 4.94 10.38
CA ARG A 222 17.00 3.81 11.11
C ARG A 222 18.04 3.04 11.94
N GLU A 223 19.24 2.83 11.41
CA GLU A 223 20.29 2.01 12.03
C GLU A 223 21.14 2.80 13.03
N ASN A 224 21.24 4.12 12.89
CA ASN A 224 22.03 4.96 13.79
C ASN A 224 21.17 5.67 14.84
N SER A 225 20.30 6.59 14.41
CA SER A 225 19.40 7.36 15.26
C SER A 225 18.42 8.14 14.39
N VAL A 226 17.13 8.05 14.73
CA VAL A 226 16.08 8.86 14.12
C VAL A 226 15.85 10.09 15.00
N THR A 227 16.09 11.29 14.47
CA THR A 227 15.84 12.56 15.17
C THR A 227 14.64 13.29 14.56
N GLN A 228 14.23 14.39 15.19
CA GLN A 228 13.15 15.24 14.66
C GLN A 228 13.50 15.80 13.27
N SER A 229 14.78 16.03 12.99
CA SER A 229 15.23 16.60 11.73
C SER A 229 15.05 15.63 10.56
N GLU A 230 15.20 14.32 10.76
CA GLU A 230 14.98 13.30 9.72
C GLU A 230 13.49 13.07 9.42
N ILE A 231 12.58 13.40 10.34
CA ILE A 231 11.14 13.08 10.20
C ILE A 231 10.25 14.29 9.91
N CYS A 232 10.75 15.53 10.06
CA CYS A 232 9.94 16.72 9.80
C CYS A 232 9.75 16.98 8.30
N ILE A 233 8.53 17.34 7.91
CA ILE A 233 8.07 17.47 6.52
C ILE A 233 8.98 18.40 5.71
N LYS A 234 9.39 19.54 6.28
CA LYS A 234 10.33 20.48 5.65
C LYS A 234 11.59 19.77 5.13
N ASN A 235 12.20 18.94 5.96
CA ASN A 235 13.45 18.26 5.62
C ASN A 235 13.20 17.05 4.72
N VAL A 236 12.06 16.36 4.85
CA VAL A 236 11.67 15.27 3.94
C VAL A 236 11.48 15.81 2.51
N LEU A 237 10.77 16.94 2.35
CA LEU A 237 10.57 17.58 1.04
C LEU A 237 11.92 17.97 0.40
N LYS A 238 12.84 18.49 1.19
CA LYS A 238 14.17 18.91 0.73
C LYS A 238 15.09 17.75 0.38
N SER A 239 15.18 16.74 1.25
CA SER A 239 16.16 15.66 1.17
C SER A 239 15.66 14.42 0.42
N ARG A 240 14.35 14.30 0.22
CA ARG A 240 13.67 13.14 -0.39
C ARG A 240 13.92 11.83 0.34
N LYS A 241 14.28 11.86 1.63
CA LYS A 241 14.49 10.66 2.45
C LYS A 241 13.98 10.84 3.86
N THR A 242 13.50 9.75 4.46
CA THR A 242 13.05 9.69 5.86
C THR A 242 12.75 8.24 6.27
N VAL A 243 12.32 8.02 7.52
CA VAL A 243 11.80 6.74 8.01
C VAL A 243 10.26 6.75 8.06
N CYS A 244 9.64 5.65 8.48
CA CYS A 244 8.18 5.43 8.45
C CYS A 244 7.34 6.59 9.02
N VAL A 245 7.79 7.22 10.10
CA VAL A 245 7.12 8.38 10.72
C VAL A 245 7.08 9.60 9.78
N GLY A 246 8.18 9.93 9.09
CA GLY A 246 8.21 11.05 8.15
C GLY A 246 7.44 10.77 6.86
N TYR A 247 7.45 9.51 6.39
CA TYR A 247 6.64 9.07 5.24
C TYR A 247 5.15 9.30 5.49
N SER A 248 4.66 8.75 6.60
CA SER A 248 3.26 8.84 6.98
C SER A 248 2.86 10.28 7.32
N ALA A 249 3.76 11.10 7.89
CA ALA A 249 3.50 12.51 8.13
C ALA A 249 3.38 13.32 6.83
N LEU A 250 4.29 13.13 5.87
CA LEU A 250 4.22 13.81 4.57
C LEU A 250 2.95 13.40 3.80
N PHE A 251 2.67 12.09 3.71
CA PHE A 251 1.45 11.59 3.07
C PHE A 251 0.19 12.19 3.69
N SER A 252 0.09 12.17 5.02
CA SER A 252 -1.08 12.72 5.72
C SER A 252 -1.24 14.22 5.53
N ALA A 253 -0.14 14.99 5.51
CA ALA A 253 -0.20 16.44 5.28
C ALA A 253 -0.62 16.80 3.85
N LEU A 254 -0.11 16.08 2.85
CA LEU A 254 -0.55 16.24 1.44
C LEU A 254 -2.03 15.89 1.29
N CYS A 255 -2.51 14.83 1.96
CA CYS A 255 -3.91 14.46 1.98
C CYS A 255 -4.79 15.51 2.66
N GLU A 256 -4.37 16.02 3.82
CA GLU A 256 -5.10 17.09 4.53
C GLU A 256 -5.22 18.34 3.66
N ALA A 257 -4.17 18.72 2.93
CA ALA A 257 -4.19 19.84 1.98
C ALA A 257 -5.28 19.67 0.91
N GLN A 258 -5.58 18.45 0.50
CA GLN A 258 -6.62 18.11 -0.48
C GLN A 258 -7.99 17.83 0.13
N GLY A 259 -8.17 18.13 1.42
CA GLY A 259 -9.42 17.92 2.14
C GLY A 259 -9.70 16.44 2.46
N LEU A 260 -8.69 15.58 2.45
CA LEU A 260 -8.86 14.15 2.77
C LEU A 260 -8.59 13.92 4.27
N TYR A 261 -9.50 13.19 4.93
CA TYR A 261 -9.34 12.85 6.34
C TYR A 261 -8.46 11.60 6.49
N VAL A 262 -7.29 11.77 7.12
CA VAL A 262 -6.28 10.73 7.32
C VAL A 262 -5.91 10.62 8.79
N VAL A 263 -5.62 9.40 9.24
CA VAL A 263 -5.01 9.13 10.54
C VAL A 263 -3.67 8.42 10.36
N ASN A 264 -2.71 8.75 11.21
CA ASN A 264 -1.42 8.09 11.29
C ASN A 264 -1.50 6.92 12.27
N VAL A 265 -1.12 5.73 11.82
CA VAL A 265 -1.30 4.48 12.56
C VAL A 265 0.05 3.96 12.98
N LYS A 266 0.23 3.78 14.30
CA LYS A 266 1.43 3.19 14.91
C LYS A 266 1.13 1.77 15.33
N GLY A 267 2.10 0.90 15.09
CA GLY A 267 1.95 -0.50 15.42
C GLY A 267 3.17 -1.35 15.13
N THR A 268 2.94 -2.64 15.13
CA THR A 268 3.93 -3.66 14.84
C THR A 268 3.73 -4.17 13.43
N VAL A 269 4.84 -4.38 12.72
CA VAL A 269 4.88 -5.17 11.51
C VAL A 269 5.88 -6.30 11.59
N THR A 270 5.71 -7.32 10.73
CA THR A 270 6.71 -8.39 10.59
C THR A 270 8.07 -7.81 10.17
N SER A 271 9.14 -8.32 10.76
CA SER A 271 10.51 -7.89 10.51
C SER A 271 11.51 -9.01 10.82
N ASP A 272 12.81 -8.75 10.69
CA ASP A 272 13.86 -9.70 11.08
C ASP A 272 13.80 -10.15 12.55
N THR A 273 13.04 -9.43 13.40
CA THR A 273 12.90 -9.71 14.84
C THR A 273 11.46 -9.94 15.28
N VAL A 274 10.50 -9.88 14.36
CA VAL A 274 9.07 -10.08 14.64
C VAL A 274 8.50 -11.00 13.57
N ASP A 275 8.26 -12.25 13.96
CA ASP A 275 7.60 -13.22 13.11
C ASP A 275 6.08 -13.08 13.18
N TYR A 276 5.38 -13.76 12.27
CA TYR A 276 3.91 -13.77 12.22
C TYR A 276 3.25 -14.14 13.55
N SER A 277 3.83 -15.08 14.32
CA SER A 277 3.30 -15.53 15.61
C SER A 277 3.34 -14.44 16.68
N ASP A 278 4.28 -13.51 16.57
CA ASP A 278 4.56 -12.50 17.60
C ASP A 278 3.94 -11.15 17.23
N LEU A 279 3.33 -11.04 16.06
CA LEU A 279 2.80 -9.80 15.48
C LEU A 279 1.79 -9.08 16.40
N ALA A 280 0.97 -9.84 17.13
CA ALA A 280 -0.04 -9.28 18.02
C ALA A 280 0.60 -8.53 19.22
N ASP A 281 1.69 -9.05 19.76
CA ASP A 281 2.34 -8.59 21.00
C ASP A 281 3.70 -7.91 20.76
N GLY A 282 4.07 -7.71 19.49
CA GLY A 282 5.37 -7.14 19.13
C GLY A 282 5.52 -5.66 19.49
N PRO A 283 6.74 -5.12 19.40
CA PRO A 283 7.01 -3.72 19.68
C PRO A 283 6.51 -2.82 18.54
N VAL A 284 6.11 -1.59 18.88
CA VAL A 284 5.90 -0.54 17.87
C VAL A 284 7.19 -0.34 17.09
N ASN A 285 7.20 -0.75 15.83
CA ASN A 285 8.35 -0.68 14.94
C ASN A 285 8.02 -0.01 13.60
N HIS A 286 6.77 0.39 13.38
CA HIS A 286 6.32 0.95 12.11
C HIS A 286 5.18 1.98 12.27
N GLU A 287 5.06 2.84 11.26
CA GLU A 287 4.00 3.83 11.15
C GLU A 287 3.52 3.95 9.69
N TRP A 288 2.20 3.89 9.50
CA TRP A 288 1.52 4.00 8.19
C TRP A 288 0.26 4.86 8.33
N CYS A 289 -0.65 4.84 7.35
CA CYS A 289 -1.85 5.66 7.35
C CYS A 289 -3.13 4.90 7.02
N ALA A 290 -4.25 5.50 7.40
CA ALA A 290 -5.57 5.13 6.88
C ALA A 290 -6.38 6.40 6.57
N ALA A 291 -7.12 6.41 5.47
CA ALA A 291 -7.98 7.51 5.06
C ALA A 291 -9.45 7.12 5.11
N LEU A 292 -10.34 8.03 5.49
CA LEU A 292 -11.78 7.80 5.46
C LEU A 292 -12.35 8.38 4.16
N ILE A 293 -12.79 7.51 3.24
CA ILE A 293 -13.37 7.87 1.95
C ILE A 293 -14.74 7.20 1.84
N ASP A 294 -15.80 7.97 1.59
CA ASP A 294 -17.18 7.46 1.47
C ASP A 294 -17.58 6.47 2.59
N ASP A 295 -17.35 6.87 3.84
CA ASP A 295 -17.60 6.08 5.06
C ASP A 295 -16.84 4.75 5.15
N ARG A 296 -15.79 4.58 4.34
CA ARG A 296 -14.91 3.41 4.34
C ARG A 296 -13.46 3.80 4.64
N TRP A 297 -12.84 3.05 5.54
CA TRP A 297 -11.41 3.17 5.78
C TRP A 297 -10.61 2.51 4.66
N ILE A 298 -9.70 3.29 4.07
CA ILE A 298 -8.73 2.89 3.06
C ILE A 298 -7.36 2.80 3.75
N TRP A 299 -6.78 1.61 3.81
CA TRP A 299 -5.44 1.42 4.36
C TRP A 299 -4.38 1.83 3.33
N VAL A 300 -3.36 2.57 3.79
CA VAL A 300 -2.27 3.05 2.94
C VAL A 300 -0.93 2.92 3.66
N ASP A 301 -0.03 2.11 3.11
CA ASP A 301 1.39 2.11 3.50
C ASP A 301 2.27 2.51 2.32
N CYS A 302 2.69 3.77 2.32
CA CYS A 302 3.57 4.31 1.28
C CYS A 302 4.99 3.76 1.37
N VAL A 303 5.45 3.35 2.56
CA VAL A 303 6.79 2.79 2.77
C VAL A 303 6.88 1.42 2.13
N TRP A 304 5.91 0.54 2.40
CA TRP A 304 5.90 -0.83 1.90
C TRP A 304 5.48 -0.94 0.43
N ASN A 305 4.91 0.13 -0.13
CA ASN A 305 4.74 0.29 -1.58
C ASN A 305 6.01 0.77 -2.30
N SER A 306 7.02 1.27 -1.58
CA SER A 306 8.24 1.81 -2.16
C SER A 306 9.40 0.80 -2.16
N ASN A 307 10.15 0.75 -3.26
CA ASN A 307 11.42 0.06 -3.43
C ASN A 307 12.60 1.05 -3.45
N LEU A 308 12.39 2.28 -2.98
CA LEU A 308 13.39 3.33 -2.87
C LEU A 308 14.02 3.32 -1.48
N LYS A 309 15.34 3.29 -1.40
CA LYS A 309 16.08 3.34 -0.13
C LYS A 309 17.28 4.28 -0.19
N PHE A 310 17.53 4.96 0.92
CA PHE A 310 18.79 5.65 1.16
C PHE A 310 19.61 4.81 2.14
N GLN A 311 20.77 4.33 1.70
CA GLN A 311 21.62 3.45 2.50
C GLN A 311 23.08 3.65 2.13
N ASN A 312 23.98 3.64 3.11
CA ASN A 312 25.41 3.90 2.93
C ASN A 312 25.67 5.23 2.20
N ASN A 313 24.87 6.26 2.52
CA ASN A 313 24.90 7.57 1.90
C ASN A 313 24.59 7.60 0.38
N GLU A 314 23.88 6.59 -0.14
CA GLU A 314 23.49 6.49 -1.54
C GLU A 314 21.98 6.34 -1.71
N PHE A 315 21.43 6.96 -2.76
CA PHE A 315 20.05 6.76 -3.20
C PHE A 315 19.99 5.53 -4.12
N ILE A 316 19.16 4.55 -3.75
CA ILE A 316 19.09 3.25 -4.42
C ILE A 316 17.63 2.94 -4.75
N SER A 317 17.37 2.57 -6.01
CA SER A 317 16.11 1.94 -6.43
C SER A 317 16.32 0.44 -6.59
N LEU A 318 15.55 -0.36 -5.85
CA LEU A 318 15.65 -1.82 -5.88
C LEU A 318 14.80 -2.48 -6.97
N GLY A 319 13.95 -1.71 -7.64
CA GLY A 319 13.03 -2.20 -8.66
C GLY A 319 11.77 -1.34 -8.74
N ALA A 320 10.76 -1.83 -9.46
CA ALA A 320 9.49 -1.15 -9.57
C ALA A 320 8.75 -1.12 -8.22
N ASN A 321 8.18 0.04 -7.88
CA ASN A 321 7.28 0.19 -6.75
C ASN A 321 5.98 -0.62 -6.95
N THR A 322 5.25 -0.84 -5.87
CA THR A 322 4.01 -1.61 -5.89
C THR A 322 2.84 -0.77 -5.41
N GLU A 323 1.61 -1.22 -5.65
CA GLU A 323 0.39 -0.66 -5.05
C GLU A 323 -0.25 -1.65 -4.06
N MET A 324 0.50 -2.67 -3.61
CA MET A 324 0.00 -3.76 -2.76
C MET A 324 -0.67 -3.25 -1.48
N TYR A 325 -0.12 -2.20 -0.88
CA TYR A 325 -0.57 -1.61 0.38
C TYR A 325 -1.42 -0.36 0.18
N PHE A 326 -1.94 -0.12 -1.03
CA PHE A 326 -2.97 0.89 -1.27
C PHE A 326 -4.35 0.20 -1.37
N ASP A 327 -5.28 0.61 -0.51
CA ASP A 327 -6.59 -0.03 -0.33
C ASP A 327 -6.49 -1.55 -0.09
N ILE A 328 -5.45 -1.98 0.61
CA ILE A 328 -5.24 -3.37 1.00
C ILE A 328 -6.38 -3.85 1.91
N SER A 329 -6.86 -5.07 1.68
CA SER A 329 -7.99 -5.60 2.45
C SER A 329 -7.60 -5.84 3.91
N PRO A 330 -8.53 -5.72 4.87
CA PRO A 330 -8.22 -5.93 6.29
C PRO A 330 -7.62 -7.31 6.59
N LEU A 331 -7.97 -8.34 5.82
CA LEU A 331 -7.39 -9.68 5.97
C LEU A 331 -5.95 -9.71 5.44
N ALA A 332 -5.70 -9.20 4.22
CA ALA A 332 -4.35 -9.16 3.67
C ALA A 332 -3.39 -8.33 4.55
N LEU A 333 -3.82 -7.15 5.00
CA LEU A 333 -3.04 -6.29 5.91
C LEU A 333 -2.70 -7.02 7.22
N SER A 334 -3.60 -7.85 7.75
CA SER A 334 -3.38 -8.57 9.00
C SER A 334 -2.29 -9.64 8.92
N PHE A 335 -1.82 -9.98 7.72
CA PHE A 335 -0.73 -10.95 7.56
C PHE A 335 0.61 -10.40 8.06
N ASP A 336 0.75 -9.08 8.12
CA ASP A 336 2.02 -8.44 8.45
C ASP A 336 1.89 -7.15 9.26
N HIS A 337 0.68 -6.62 9.51
CA HIS A 337 0.46 -5.43 10.33
C HIS A 337 -0.49 -5.65 11.52
N CYS A 338 -0.10 -5.10 12.66
CA CYS A 338 -0.89 -4.99 13.89
C CYS A 338 -0.92 -3.53 14.37
N ALA A 339 -2.09 -2.90 14.34
CA ALA A 339 -2.25 -1.52 14.81
C ALA A 339 -2.46 -1.46 16.32
N TYR A 340 -1.87 -0.45 16.97
CA TYR A 340 -2.06 -0.17 18.40
C TYR A 340 -2.63 1.22 18.67
N LEU A 341 -2.27 2.21 17.86
CA LEU A 341 -2.69 3.60 18.04
C LEU A 341 -2.95 4.26 16.68
N ALA A 342 -4.04 5.00 16.57
CA ALA A 342 -4.31 5.90 15.46
C ALA A 342 -4.36 7.35 15.97
N GLU A 343 -3.62 8.23 15.31
CA GLU A 343 -3.50 9.64 15.66
C GLU A 343 -4.15 10.51 14.59
N LYS A 344 -5.01 11.45 15.01
CA LYS A 344 -5.49 12.55 14.18
C LYS A 344 -4.49 13.68 14.28
N ARG A 345 -3.85 14.01 13.15
CA ARG A 345 -2.87 15.09 13.04
C ARG A 345 -3.44 16.16 12.13
N TYR A 346 -3.50 17.40 12.63
CA TYR A 346 -4.06 18.55 11.91
C TYR A 346 -2.92 19.53 11.58
N TYR A 347 -2.13 19.21 10.56
CA TYR A 347 -0.93 19.94 10.19
C TYR A 347 -1.24 21.40 9.84
N PHE A 348 -2.36 21.66 9.15
CA PHE A 348 -2.77 23.03 8.79
C PHE A 348 -3.31 23.84 9.98
N ARG A 349 -3.42 23.22 11.16
CA ARG A 349 -3.72 23.88 12.44
C ARG A 349 -2.48 24.03 13.33
N ALA A 350 -1.29 23.68 12.84
CA ALA A 350 -0.05 23.76 13.61
C ALA A 350 0.28 25.18 14.13
N GLY A 351 -0.21 26.23 13.46
CA GLY A 351 -0.07 27.62 13.90
C GLY A 351 -0.67 27.90 15.29
N GLU A 352 -1.66 27.11 15.73
CA GLU A 352 -2.26 27.23 17.07
C GLU A 352 -1.24 27.06 18.20
N TYR A 353 -0.11 26.39 17.94
CA TYR A 353 0.97 26.25 18.91
C TYR A 353 1.55 27.60 19.36
N PHE A 354 1.66 28.57 18.45
CA PHE A 354 2.27 29.88 18.73
C PHE A 354 1.31 30.82 19.44
N SER A 355 0.03 30.81 19.05
CA SER A 355 -1.00 31.62 19.72
C SER A 355 -1.21 31.24 21.19
N GLN A 356 -0.96 29.98 21.56
CA GLN A 356 -1.05 29.53 22.95
C GLN A 356 0.13 30.02 23.81
N GLN A 357 1.33 30.20 23.23
CA GLN A 357 2.50 30.71 23.98
C GLN A 357 2.35 32.19 24.35
N ASP A 358 1.73 33.00 23.49
CA ASP A 358 1.51 34.43 23.75
C ASP A 358 0.58 34.71 24.94
N THR A 359 -0.25 33.72 25.33
CA THR A 359 -1.11 33.82 26.52
C THR A 359 -0.39 33.51 27.84
N THR A 360 0.85 33.02 27.79
CA THR A 360 1.69 32.75 28.97
C THR A 360 2.79 33.78 29.14
N THR A 361 2.41 35.03 29.43
CA THR A 361 3.35 36.01 30.00
C THR A 361 3.58 35.70 31.48
N PRO A 362 4.81 35.80 32.04
CA PRO A 362 5.02 35.63 33.46
C PRO A 362 4.49 36.86 34.21
N ASP A 363 3.27 36.76 34.75
CA ASP A 363 2.79 37.75 35.70
C ASP A 363 3.56 37.59 37.01
N SER A 364 4.49 38.51 37.23
CA SER A 364 5.19 38.67 38.49
C SER A 364 4.25 39.36 39.49
N ARG A 365 3.29 38.61 40.06
CA ARG A 365 2.54 39.06 41.24
C ARG A 365 1.98 37.89 42.06
N ASN A 366 2.66 37.66 43.19
CA ASN A 366 2.24 37.11 44.48
C ASN A 366 1.05 36.12 44.58
N GLU A 367 1.34 35.00 45.25
CA GLU A 367 0.42 34.02 45.85
C GLU A 367 -0.86 34.61 46.46
N SER A 368 -2.00 33.99 46.13
CA SER A 368 -3.13 33.67 47.03
C SER A 368 -4.15 32.76 46.31
N THR A 369 -4.30 31.50 46.75
CA THR A 369 -5.33 30.52 46.34
C THR A 369 -6.71 30.83 46.96
N PRO A 370 -7.83 30.11 46.65
CA PRO A 370 -8.34 29.53 45.40
C PRO A 370 -9.76 30.07 45.05
N SER A 371 -10.22 29.93 43.80
CA SER A 371 -11.67 29.76 43.55
C SER A 371 -11.97 28.97 42.29
N ALA A 372 -12.97 28.12 42.45
CA ALA A 372 -13.55 27.23 41.49
C ALA A 372 -14.34 27.98 40.40
N ASP A 373 -14.71 27.21 39.38
CA ASP A 373 -15.72 27.51 38.37
C ASP A 373 -15.35 28.53 37.29
N THR A 374 -14.72 28.04 36.23
CA THR A 374 -15.38 28.02 34.91
C THR A 374 -14.67 27.01 34.01
N SER A 375 -15.17 25.77 33.99
CA SER A 375 -14.88 24.84 32.91
C SER A 375 -15.50 25.39 31.63
N VAL A 376 -14.74 26.16 30.86
CA VAL A 376 -15.02 26.35 29.45
C VAL A 376 -14.51 25.10 28.74
N SER A 377 -15.34 24.06 28.80
CA SER A 377 -15.25 22.89 27.93
C SER A 377 -15.50 23.37 26.50
N ALA A 378 -14.42 23.74 25.80
CA ALA A 378 -14.41 23.71 24.35
C ALA A 378 -14.33 22.24 23.90
N GLU A 379 -15.41 21.49 24.16
CA GLU A 379 -15.72 20.30 23.39
C GLU A 379 -16.10 20.79 21.99
N THR A 380 -15.09 21.06 21.16
CA THR A 380 -15.28 21.01 19.72
C THR A 380 -15.61 19.56 19.39
N SER A 381 -16.91 19.30 19.27
CA SER A 381 -17.50 18.16 18.58
C SER A 381 -16.88 18.06 17.19
N ALA A 382 -15.71 17.41 17.09
CA ALA A 382 -15.10 16.98 15.85
C ALA A 382 -15.85 15.73 15.37
N ALA A 383 -17.14 15.89 15.07
CA ALA A 383 -17.80 15.05 14.09
C ALA A 383 -16.93 15.09 12.83
N ALA A 384 -16.72 13.93 12.19
CA ALA A 384 -15.88 13.73 11.02
C ALA A 384 -16.31 14.63 9.86
N THR A 385 -15.95 15.90 9.94
CA THR A 385 -16.22 16.92 8.94
C THR A 385 -14.99 16.90 8.05
N LYS A 386 -15.21 16.70 6.75
CA LYS A 386 -14.13 16.67 5.75
C LYS A 386 -13.20 17.89 5.96
N PRO A 387 -11.86 17.69 6.04
CA PRO A 387 -10.93 18.80 6.16
C PRO A 387 -11.13 19.83 5.05
N GLN A 388 -10.80 21.09 5.33
CA GLN A 388 -10.83 22.13 4.30
C GLN A 388 -9.75 21.84 3.25
N ILE A 389 -10.00 22.22 2.01
CA ILE A 389 -8.97 22.21 0.96
C ILE A 389 -8.09 23.45 1.16
N TYR A 390 -6.78 23.26 1.12
CA TYR A 390 -5.80 24.31 1.26
C TYR A 390 -5.06 24.50 -0.07
N THR A 391 -5.02 25.74 -0.55
CA THR A 391 -4.30 26.12 -1.76
C THR A 391 -3.18 27.07 -1.37
N ALA A 392 -1.99 26.86 -1.93
CA ALA A 392 -0.87 27.77 -1.72
C ALA A 392 -1.21 29.18 -2.27
N PRO A 393 -0.58 30.25 -1.74
CA PRO A 393 -0.74 31.59 -2.31
C PRO A 393 -0.34 31.64 -3.79
N GLU A 394 -1.06 32.41 -4.62
CA GLU A 394 -0.85 32.47 -6.09
C GLU A 394 0.61 32.79 -6.51
N ASN A 395 1.37 33.50 -5.65
CA ASN A 395 2.75 33.89 -5.91
C ASN A 395 3.80 32.98 -5.23
N TYR A 396 3.38 31.84 -4.67
CA TYR A 396 4.32 30.90 -4.05
C TYR A 396 5.24 30.30 -5.12
N THR A 397 6.55 30.29 -4.85
CA THR A 397 7.54 29.65 -5.71
C THR A 397 8.15 28.47 -4.93
N PRO A 398 8.05 27.24 -5.43
CA PRO A 398 8.56 26.07 -4.71
C PRO A 398 10.08 26.14 -4.54
N VAL A 399 10.56 25.65 -3.39
CA VAL A 399 11.99 25.46 -3.16
C VAL A 399 12.41 24.20 -3.91
N THR A 400 13.01 24.36 -5.10
CA THR A 400 13.40 23.21 -5.94
C THR A 400 14.39 22.31 -5.20
N SER A 401 13.98 21.11 -4.80
CA SER A 401 14.90 20.05 -4.43
C SER A 401 15.59 19.56 -5.72
N ASN A 402 16.87 19.89 -5.93
CA ASN A 402 17.67 19.52 -7.12
C ASN A 402 18.02 18.02 -7.21
N ILE A 403 17.23 17.13 -6.60
CA ILE A 403 17.39 15.69 -6.79
C ILE A 403 16.59 15.34 -8.05
N GLN A 404 17.30 15.08 -9.15
CA GLN A 404 16.70 14.56 -10.37
C GLN A 404 15.79 13.39 -10.00
N SER A 405 14.49 13.53 -10.24
CA SER A 405 13.62 12.37 -10.35
C SER A 405 14.24 11.47 -11.42
N HIS A 406 14.46 10.21 -11.09
CA HIS A 406 14.59 9.18 -12.12
C HIS A 406 13.21 8.96 -12.73
N GLU A 407 12.67 9.98 -13.41
CA GLU A 407 11.74 9.74 -14.48
C GLU A 407 12.56 9.04 -15.57
N GLU A 408 12.40 7.72 -15.71
CA GLU A 408 12.68 7.10 -16.99
C GLU A 408 11.76 7.73 -18.04
N SER A 409 12.24 8.81 -18.63
CA SER A 409 11.77 9.33 -19.91
C SER A 409 11.89 8.20 -20.92
N ASN A 410 10.81 7.44 -21.12
CA ASN A 410 10.68 6.51 -22.22
C ASN A 410 10.38 7.27 -23.53
N ASN A 411 11.28 8.18 -23.88
CA ASN A 411 11.27 8.90 -25.15
C ASN A 411 12.71 9.15 -25.57
N GLY A 412 13.23 8.23 -26.39
CA GLY A 412 14.46 8.47 -27.14
C GLY A 412 15.41 7.29 -27.23
N ASN A 413 14.96 6.15 -27.76
CA ASN A 413 15.91 5.21 -28.36
C ASN A 413 15.37 4.43 -29.56
N LEU A 414 14.68 5.12 -30.49
CA LEU A 414 14.42 4.56 -31.81
C LEU A 414 15.65 4.57 -32.73
N THR A 415 16.70 5.34 -32.42
CA THR A 415 17.90 5.46 -33.27
C THR A 415 18.97 4.42 -32.95
N TRP A 416 19.10 3.94 -31.71
CA TRP A 416 20.09 2.92 -31.36
C TRP A 416 19.63 1.48 -31.66
N ILE A 417 18.32 1.20 -31.62
CA ILE A 417 17.77 -0.13 -31.98
C ILE A 417 17.90 -0.40 -33.49
N ALA A 418 17.86 0.64 -34.33
CA ALA A 418 18.10 0.53 -35.76
C ALA A 418 19.57 0.26 -36.11
N VAL A 419 20.53 0.75 -35.31
CA VAL A 419 21.96 0.51 -35.52
C VAL A 419 22.36 -0.90 -35.05
N LEU A 420 21.82 -1.37 -33.92
CA LEU A 420 22.10 -2.74 -33.44
C LEU A 420 21.49 -3.84 -34.35
N THR A 421 20.33 -3.61 -34.96
CA THR A 421 19.77 -4.55 -35.96
C THR A 421 20.56 -4.58 -37.26
N LEU A 422 21.21 -3.47 -37.65
CA LEU A 422 22.09 -3.43 -38.81
C LEU A 422 23.42 -4.18 -38.55
N PHE A 423 23.98 -4.10 -37.34
CA PHE A 423 25.21 -4.83 -36.99
C PHE A 423 24.98 -6.34 -36.85
N VAL A 424 23.84 -6.78 -36.29
CA VAL A 424 23.52 -8.22 -36.21
C VAL A 424 23.30 -8.83 -37.62
N ALA A 425 22.75 -8.06 -38.57
CA ALA A 425 22.63 -8.52 -39.96
C ALA A 425 23.98 -8.63 -40.69
N VAL A 426 24.96 -7.75 -40.40
CA VAL A 426 26.29 -7.79 -41.02
C VAL A 426 27.14 -8.94 -40.47
N PHE A 427 27.01 -9.30 -39.18
CA PHE A 427 27.72 -10.46 -38.62
C PHE A 427 27.16 -11.80 -39.10
N ILE A 428 25.85 -11.92 -39.30
CA ILE A 428 25.23 -13.16 -39.84
C ILE A 428 25.63 -13.38 -41.32
N VAL A 429 25.90 -12.33 -42.10
CA VAL A 429 26.38 -12.45 -43.48
C VAL A 429 27.88 -12.83 -43.55
N PHE A 430 28.71 -12.40 -42.60
CA PHE A 430 30.12 -12.79 -42.55
C PHE A 430 30.35 -14.24 -42.11
N ASP A 431 29.51 -14.78 -41.22
CA ASP A 431 29.58 -16.18 -40.83
C ASP A 431 29.12 -17.14 -41.95
N PHE A 432 28.15 -16.74 -42.76
CA PHE A 432 27.69 -17.56 -43.90
C PHE A 432 28.71 -17.62 -45.06
N ILE A 433 29.52 -16.58 -45.25
CA ILE A 433 30.57 -16.55 -46.29
C ILE A 433 31.81 -17.35 -45.85
N SER A 434 32.13 -17.35 -44.56
CA SER A 434 33.27 -18.10 -44.01
C SER A 434 33.01 -19.62 -43.99
N ILE A 435 31.77 -20.05 -43.73
CA ILE A 435 31.39 -21.48 -43.73
C ILE A 435 31.35 -22.07 -45.15
N LYS A 436 31.08 -21.28 -46.19
CA LYS A 436 31.10 -21.75 -47.59
C LYS A 436 32.51 -21.90 -48.20
N LYS A 437 33.55 -21.30 -47.61
CA LYS A 437 34.95 -21.46 -48.06
C LYS A 437 35.70 -22.62 -47.40
N LEU A 438 35.10 -23.30 -46.42
CA LEU A 438 35.66 -24.49 -45.76
C LEU A 438 35.10 -25.83 -46.28
N LYS A 439 34.28 -25.80 -47.35
CA LYS A 439 33.66 -27.00 -47.97
C LYS A 439 33.92 -27.12 -49.48
N LYS A 440 35.08 -26.69 -49.97
CA LYS A 440 35.54 -27.00 -51.32
C LYS A 440 37.00 -27.41 -51.34
#